data_AF-A0A4S2KM09-F1
#
_entry.id   AF-A0A4S2KM09-F1
#
_cell.length_a   1.000
_cell.length_b   1.000
_cell.length_c   1.000
_cell.angle_alpha   90.00
_cell.angle_beta   90.00
_cell.angle_gamma   90.00
#
_symmetry.space_group_name_H-M   'P 1'
#
loop_
_entity.id
_entity.type
_entity.pdbx_description
1 polymer ?
#
loop_
_entity_poly.entity_id
_entity_poly.type
_entity_poly.pdbx_seq_one_letter_code
_entity_poly.pdbx_strand_id
1 'polypeptide(L)'
;MRQFLYHSLVLELLLVTILFASSGLAVPKTRGKKKLIKEAKEVNICDIENQQAPIFCYCNNVGLQNASEADCWVLSKFVQDDSMWNYFTSQSHLKKLTFTVRQIGSLDYVPSQVLHKLKNLRVIVFKYGWLHEIAENAFSNLNGVTEINLHRNMIVVLHKYAFANMRNLTVINLDDNRIPEINRDTFVNLPNLSKLYLNRNNISTVHDKAFKLLGSLQELELSGNQITVITRDSFHGLRNLLRLDLRLNQITMIGDRSFVEMPELTEVQLDQNKIIYIAERAFDSMRNLRKLHLSSNKLVTLQPDFLAGAPSVHFLDLRVNSLKTMTFDNIKPIVTNFYGNNSHLYLGGNNLICDCKLAWIWGLRNETKNTELRSALEELTCFLESNNATQKINNEDLGRNQPPKISNEYVNDNLRGDNNEDDDEAENDEYYDESFDENSTNYHNKNNRDGKKCCMKNLFELKLEELPCPELSREDLMASEQPSSRHENARVGSSGSSWFSSGSTSVQAGQSVLVASLLLLSILFFT
;
A
#
# COMPACT_ATOMS: atom_id res chain seq x y z
N MET A 1 -72.16 8.12 -22.98
CA MET A 1 -71.23 7.64 -24.04
C MET A 1 -69.90 7.11 -23.47
N ARG A 2 -69.94 6.11 -22.56
CA ARG A 2 -68.78 5.26 -22.22
C ARG A 2 -69.13 3.78 -21.99
N GLN A 3 -70.43 3.43 -21.93
CA GLN A 3 -70.92 2.05 -21.86
C GLN A 3 -71.24 1.42 -23.23
N PHE A 4 -71.29 2.19 -24.32
CA PHE A 4 -71.56 1.68 -25.67
C PHE A 4 -70.30 1.20 -26.43
N LEU A 5 -69.10 1.53 -25.95
CA LEU A 5 -67.84 1.11 -26.57
C LEU A 5 -67.32 -0.26 -26.05
N TYR A 6 -67.80 -0.70 -24.89
CA TYR A 6 -67.38 -2.00 -24.31
C TYR A 6 -68.14 -3.20 -24.91
N HIS A 7 -69.38 -3.00 -25.36
CA HIS A 7 -70.17 -4.07 -25.98
C HIS A 7 -69.81 -4.34 -27.45
N SER A 8 -69.16 -3.40 -28.15
CA SER A 8 -68.71 -3.60 -29.53
C SER A 8 -67.39 -4.37 -29.62
N LEU A 9 -66.55 -4.36 -28.57
CA LEU A 9 -65.25 -5.04 -28.57
C LEU A 9 -65.33 -6.52 -28.13
N VAL A 10 -66.38 -6.90 -27.40
CA VAL A 10 -66.58 -8.28 -26.92
C VAL A 10 -67.25 -9.16 -27.99
N LEU A 11 -67.89 -8.56 -29.01
CA LEU A 11 -68.54 -9.30 -30.10
C LEU A 11 -67.55 -9.73 -31.20
N GLU A 12 -66.44 -9.02 -31.39
CA GLU A 12 -65.39 -9.39 -32.37
C GLU A 12 -64.43 -10.46 -31.85
N LEU A 13 -64.31 -10.64 -30.52
CA LEU A 13 -63.46 -11.69 -29.93
C LEU A 13 -64.14 -13.06 -29.80
N LEU A 14 -65.44 -13.17 -30.06
CA LEU A 14 -66.20 -14.42 -30.01
C LEU A 14 -66.45 -15.06 -31.40
N LEU A 15 -66.11 -14.36 -32.48
CA LEU A 15 -66.31 -14.81 -33.87
C LEU A 15 -65.07 -15.47 -34.50
N VAL A 16 -63.89 -15.39 -33.86
CA VAL A 16 -62.66 -16.03 -34.36
C VAL A 16 -62.47 -17.45 -33.78
N THR A 17 -63.27 -17.85 -32.77
CA THR A 17 -63.20 -19.19 -32.15
C THR A 17 -64.16 -20.21 -32.74
N ILE A 18 -64.88 -19.91 -33.84
CA ILE A 18 -65.90 -20.81 -34.44
C ILE A 18 -65.58 -21.14 -35.91
N LEU A 19 -64.30 -21.31 -36.26
CA LEU A 19 -63.92 -21.81 -37.60
C LEU A 19 -63.04 -23.07 -37.61
N PHE A 20 -62.91 -23.78 -36.49
CA PHE A 20 -62.28 -25.10 -36.51
C PHE A 20 -62.99 -26.10 -35.58
N ALA A 21 -64.15 -26.58 -36.03
CA ALA A 21 -64.69 -27.85 -35.56
C ALA A 21 -65.47 -28.56 -36.68
N SER A 22 -65.17 -29.85 -36.83
CA SER A 22 -65.82 -30.91 -37.62
C SER A 22 -65.66 -30.93 -39.14
N SER A 23 -64.75 -31.81 -39.60
CA SER A 23 -65.13 -32.92 -40.49
C SER A 23 -64.05 -34.01 -40.43
N GLY A 24 -64.39 -35.14 -39.80
CA GLY A 24 -63.56 -36.35 -39.82
C GLY A 24 -63.88 -37.20 -41.06
N LEU A 25 -62.85 -37.66 -41.73
CA LEU A 25 -62.85 -38.82 -42.63
C LEU A 25 -61.54 -39.58 -42.41
N ALA A 26 -61.64 -40.90 -42.34
CA ALA A 26 -60.62 -41.81 -41.83
C ALA A 26 -59.75 -42.44 -42.94
N VAL A 27 -58.42 -42.55 -42.66
CA VAL A 27 -57.44 -43.61 -43.09
C VAL A 27 -56.95 -43.54 -44.57
N PRO A 28 -55.63 -43.71 -44.90
CA PRO A 28 -54.71 -44.69 -44.30
C PRO A 28 -53.32 -44.21 -43.82
N LYS A 29 -52.82 -44.98 -42.84
CA LYS A 29 -51.44 -44.98 -42.34
C LYS A 29 -50.43 -45.08 -43.48
N THR A 30 -49.64 -44.03 -43.67
CA THR A 30 -48.36 -44.12 -44.37
C THR A 30 -47.24 -43.65 -43.45
N ARG A 31 -46.18 -44.45 -43.42
CA ARG A 31 -45.02 -44.39 -42.53
C ARG A 31 -44.16 -43.18 -42.94
N GLY A 32 -44.52 -41.98 -42.50
CA GLY A 32 -43.80 -40.73 -42.74
C GLY A 32 -42.85 -40.42 -41.59
N LYS A 33 -41.54 -40.42 -41.87
CA LYS A 33 -40.43 -40.13 -40.95
C LYS A 33 -40.73 -38.91 -40.07
N LYS A 34 -40.66 -39.09 -38.74
CA LYS A 34 -40.54 -37.98 -37.77
C LYS A 34 -39.35 -37.11 -38.20
N LYS A 35 -39.66 -35.94 -38.76
CA LYS A 35 -38.69 -34.88 -38.98
C LYS A 35 -38.29 -34.39 -37.59
N LEU A 36 -37.07 -34.71 -37.18
CA LEU A 36 -36.46 -34.21 -35.94
C LEU A 36 -36.68 -32.70 -35.87
N ILE A 37 -37.40 -32.25 -34.85
CA ILE A 37 -37.21 -30.93 -34.29
C ILE A 37 -35.74 -30.94 -33.84
N LYS A 38 -34.88 -30.23 -34.58
CA LYS A 38 -33.51 -29.97 -34.17
C LYS A 38 -33.67 -29.08 -32.93
N GLU A 39 -33.64 -29.66 -31.74
CA GLU A 39 -33.43 -28.91 -30.51
C GLU A 39 -32.22 -28.01 -30.76
N ALA A 40 -32.41 -26.70 -30.62
CA ALA A 40 -31.31 -25.75 -30.71
C ALA A 40 -30.37 -26.08 -29.56
N LYS A 41 -29.30 -26.83 -29.86
CA LYS A 41 -28.30 -27.24 -28.88
C LYS A 41 -27.76 -25.96 -28.22
N GLU A 42 -28.05 -25.78 -26.94
CA GLU A 42 -27.51 -24.67 -26.15
C GLU A 42 -25.98 -24.72 -26.26
N VAL A 43 -25.39 -23.65 -26.80
CA VAL A 43 -23.94 -23.59 -27.01
C VAL A 43 -23.29 -23.30 -25.66
N ASN A 44 -22.47 -24.23 -25.20
CA ASN A 44 -21.73 -24.13 -23.96
C ASN A 44 -20.40 -23.41 -24.21
N ILE A 45 -20.12 -22.34 -23.46
CA ILE A 45 -18.84 -21.61 -23.57
C ILE A 45 -17.61 -22.51 -23.35
N CYS A 46 -17.77 -23.60 -22.59
CA CYS A 46 -16.71 -24.57 -22.31
C CYS A 46 -16.47 -25.59 -23.43
N ASP A 47 -17.39 -25.70 -24.39
CA ASP A 47 -17.36 -26.72 -25.47
C ASP A 47 -17.04 -26.11 -26.84
N ILE A 48 -16.57 -24.85 -26.88
CA ILE A 48 -16.26 -24.16 -28.13
C ILE A 48 -14.88 -24.63 -28.64
N GLU A 49 -14.89 -25.63 -29.52
CA GLU A 49 -13.66 -26.18 -30.14
C GLU A 49 -13.28 -25.49 -31.46
N ASN A 50 -14.00 -24.44 -31.87
CA ASN A 50 -13.74 -23.80 -33.16
C ASN A 50 -12.38 -23.10 -33.16
N GLN A 51 -11.46 -23.53 -34.04
CA GLN A 51 -10.11 -22.96 -34.19
C GLN A 51 -10.10 -21.46 -34.57
N GLN A 52 -11.22 -20.93 -35.09
CA GLN A 52 -11.36 -19.50 -35.44
C GLN A 52 -12.04 -18.66 -34.34
N ALA A 53 -12.40 -19.27 -33.21
CA ALA A 53 -13.04 -18.56 -32.11
C ALA A 53 -12.07 -17.51 -31.50
N PRO A 54 -12.51 -16.25 -31.31
CA PRO A 54 -11.69 -15.21 -30.68
C PRO A 54 -11.35 -15.51 -29.21
N ILE A 55 -12.13 -16.36 -28.55
CA ILE A 55 -11.96 -16.74 -27.14
C ILE A 55 -12.19 -18.25 -26.96
N PHE A 56 -11.36 -18.86 -26.13
CA PHE A 56 -11.45 -20.27 -25.75
C PHE A 56 -11.47 -20.41 -24.23
N CYS A 57 -12.47 -21.07 -23.64
CA CYS A 57 -12.60 -21.19 -22.20
C CYS A 57 -12.42 -22.63 -21.72
N TYR A 58 -11.51 -22.82 -20.77
CA TYR A 58 -11.39 -24.06 -20.00
C TYR A 58 -12.21 -23.95 -18.72
N CYS A 59 -13.11 -24.90 -18.49
CA CYS A 59 -13.96 -24.94 -17.31
C CYS A 59 -13.59 -26.12 -16.42
N ASN A 60 -13.70 -25.94 -15.11
CA ASN A 60 -13.44 -27.02 -14.16
C ASN A 60 -14.44 -28.20 -14.27
N ASN A 61 -15.63 -27.94 -14.81
CA ASN A 61 -16.60 -28.95 -15.17
C ASN A 61 -17.18 -28.62 -16.55
N VAL A 62 -17.27 -29.63 -17.41
CA VAL A 62 -17.67 -29.49 -18.81
C VAL A 62 -19.19 -29.53 -18.97
N GLY A 63 -19.94 -30.02 -17.96
CA GLY A 63 -21.39 -30.04 -17.99
C GLY A 63 -22.02 -28.64 -18.02
N LEU A 64 -23.14 -28.49 -18.74
CA LEU A 64 -23.95 -27.26 -18.73
C LEU A 64 -24.33 -26.87 -17.29
N GLN A 65 -24.17 -25.59 -16.95
CA GLN A 65 -24.41 -25.02 -15.62
C GLN A 65 -23.64 -25.64 -14.45
N ASN A 66 -22.68 -26.53 -14.69
CA ASN A 66 -21.95 -27.22 -13.62
C ASN A 66 -20.59 -26.58 -13.33
N ALA A 67 -20.10 -25.68 -14.19
CA ALA A 67 -18.81 -25.03 -13.99
C ALA A 67 -18.91 -23.97 -12.88
N SER A 68 -17.98 -24.04 -11.92
CA SER A 68 -17.80 -22.98 -10.91
C SER A 68 -16.63 -22.06 -11.24
N GLU A 69 -15.71 -22.51 -12.08
CA GLU A 69 -14.55 -21.74 -12.53
C GLU A 69 -14.39 -21.87 -14.05
N ALA A 70 -14.10 -20.74 -14.71
CA ALA A 70 -13.76 -20.70 -16.12
C ALA A 70 -12.49 -19.84 -16.33
N ASP A 71 -11.52 -20.42 -17.03
CA ASP A 71 -10.29 -19.76 -17.46
C ASP A 71 -10.33 -19.58 -18.99
N CYS A 72 -10.57 -18.36 -19.42
CA CYS A 72 -10.77 -17.99 -20.81
C CYS A 72 -9.53 -17.33 -21.41
N TRP A 73 -9.13 -17.83 -22.58
CA TRP A 73 -7.99 -17.38 -23.36
C TRP A 73 -8.48 -16.58 -24.55
N VAL A 74 -8.12 -15.30 -24.60
CA VAL A 74 -8.43 -14.42 -25.74
C VAL A 74 -7.31 -14.57 -26.77
N LEU A 75 -7.66 -15.11 -27.94
CA LEU A 75 -6.73 -15.50 -29.00
C LEU A 75 -6.60 -14.44 -30.09
N SER A 76 -7.66 -13.65 -30.32
CA SER A 76 -7.69 -12.54 -31.28
C SER A 76 -8.50 -11.37 -30.73
N LYS A 77 -8.61 -10.25 -31.46
CA LYS A 77 -9.38 -9.08 -31.03
C LYS A 77 -10.83 -9.48 -30.72
N PHE A 78 -11.26 -9.30 -29.47
CA PHE A 78 -12.59 -9.71 -29.03
C PHE A 78 -13.47 -8.49 -28.75
N VAL A 79 -14.30 -8.14 -29.73
CA VAL A 79 -15.11 -6.92 -29.73
C VAL A 79 -16.31 -7.01 -28.77
N GLN A 80 -16.78 -5.85 -28.31
CA GLN A 80 -17.82 -5.76 -27.28
C GLN A 80 -19.18 -6.33 -27.74
N ASP A 81 -19.50 -6.22 -29.03
CA ASP A 81 -20.77 -6.67 -29.60
C ASP A 81 -20.73 -8.12 -30.12
N ASP A 82 -19.66 -8.87 -29.85
CA ASP A 82 -19.54 -10.25 -30.32
C ASP A 82 -20.61 -11.16 -29.68
N SER A 83 -21.32 -11.91 -30.51
CA SER A 83 -22.38 -12.85 -30.09
C SER A 83 -21.92 -13.88 -29.06
N MET A 84 -20.62 -14.22 -29.03
CA MET A 84 -20.03 -15.20 -28.11
C MET A 84 -20.15 -14.78 -26.64
N TRP A 85 -20.27 -13.49 -26.35
CA TRP A 85 -20.54 -12.99 -25.01
C TRP A 85 -21.83 -13.55 -24.40
N ASN A 86 -22.81 -13.92 -25.23
CA ASN A 86 -24.05 -14.55 -24.76
C ASN A 86 -23.84 -16.00 -24.30
N TYR A 87 -22.80 -16.69 -24.74
CA TYR A 87 -22.56 -18.09 -24.33
C TYR A 87 -22.06 -18.21 -22.90
N PHE A 88 -21.52 -17.15 -22.29
CA PHE A 88 -21.15 -17.16 -20.87
C PHE A 88 -22.34 -17.47 -19.95
N THR A 89 -23.57 -17.15 -20.35
CA THR A 89 -24.76 -17.50 -19.55
C THR A 89 -25.07 -18.99 -19.53
N SER A 90 -24.43 -19.81 -20.37
CA SER A 90 -24.52 -21.27 -20.29
C SER A 90 -23.96 -21.84 -18.98
N GLN A 91 -23.12 -21.05 -18.29
CA GLN A 91 -22.52 -21.39 -17.01
C GLN A 91 -22.92 -20.37 -15.92
N SER A 92 -24.20 -20.36 -15.57
CA SER A 92 -24.81 -19.42 -14.61
C SER A 92 -24.28 -19.54 -13.17
N HIS A 93 -23.65 -20.66 -12.80
CA HIS A 93 -23.09 -20.92 -11.47
C HIS A 93 -21.62 -20.53 -11.31
N LEU A 94 -21.02 -19.89 -12.33
CA LEU A 94 -19.64 -19.43 -12.25
C LEU A 94 -19.42 -18.51 -11.04
N LYS A 95 -18.44 -18.89 -10.22
CA LYS A 95 -17.95 -18.14 -9.07
C LYS A 95 -16.65 -17.42 -9.40
N LYS A 96 -15.84 -17.97 -10.30
CA LYS A 96 -14.58 -17.37 -10.74
C LYS A 96 -14.50 -17.33 -12.25
N LEU A 97 -14.10 -16.19 -12.78
CA LEU A 97 -13.88 -16.00 -14.20
C LEU A 97 -12.54 -15.31 -14.43
N THR A 98 -11.66 -15.98 -15.18
CA THR A 98 -10.35 -15.45 -15.57
C THR A 98 -10.35 -15.17 -17.07
N PHE A 99 -9.92 -13.99 -17.46
CA PHE A 99 -9.53 -13.67 -18.83
C PHE A 99 -8.01 -13.58 -18.92
N THR A 100 -7.41 -14.38 -19.81
CA THR A 100 -5.99 -14.36 -20.12
C THR A 100 -5.82 -13.96 -21.57
N VAL A 101 -5.20 -12.82 -21.81
CA VAL A 101 -5.04 -12.28 -23.17
C VAL A 101 -3.67 -12.67 -23.71
N ARG A 102 -3.62 -13.32 -24.89
CA ARG A 102 -2.36 -13.60 -25.59
C ARG A 102 -1.89 -12.38 -26.39
N GLN A 103 -0.61 -12.32 -26.77
CA GLN A 103 0.01 -11.15 -27.44
C GLN A 103 -0.67 -10.65 -28.73
N ILE A 104 -1.54 -11.45 -29.37
CA ILE A 104 -2.31 -11.07 -30.56
C ILE A 104 -3.79 -10.78 -30.21
N GLY A 105 -4.25 -11.31 -29.08
CA GLY A 105 -5.58 -11.04 -28.54
C GLY A 105 -5.65 -9.62 -28.00
N SER A 106 -6.70 -8.89 -28.33
CA SER A 106 -6.97 -7.57 -27.75
C SER A 106 -8.29 -7.66 -27.01
N LEU A 107 -8.19 -7.56 -25.68
CA LEU A 107 -9.31 -7.29 -24.77
C LEU A 107 -8.88 -6.09 -23.94
N ASP A 108 -9.22 -4.91 -24.45
CA ASP A 108 -8.86 -3.59 -23.94
C ASP A 108 -9.97 -2.93 -23.11
N TYR A 109 -11.11 -3.61 -22.93
CA TYR A 109 -12.23 -3.19 -22.11
C TYR A 109 -12.71 -4.28 -21.15
N VAL A 110 -13.47 -3.86 -20.15
CA VAL A 110 -14.18 -4.75 -19.22
C VAL A 110 -15.57 -5.08 -19.80
N PRO A 111 -15.93 -6.36 -20.01
CA PRO A 111 -17.22 -6.77 -20.57
C PRO A 111 -18.35 -6.68 -19.52
N SER A 112 -18.67 -5.47 -19.07
CA SER A 112 -19.60 -5.20 -17.96
C SER A 112 -20.97 -5.86 -18.13
N GLN A 113 -21.50 -5.89 -19.36
CA GLN A 113 -22.80 -6.50 -19.65
C GLN A 113 -22.85 -8.00 -19.28
N VAL A 114 -21.78 -8.74 -19.56
CA VAL A 114 -21.69 -10.18 -19.25
C VAL A 114 -21.46 -10.40 -17.77
N LEU A 115 -20.57 -9.62 -17.16
CA LEU A 115 -20.32 -9.68 -15.71
C LEU A 115 -21.61 -9.45 -14.91
N HIS A 116 -22.48 -8.55 -15.35
CA HIS A 116 -23.78 -8.34 -14.72
C HIS A 116 -24.76 -9.50 -14.88
N LYS A 117 -24.67 -10.30 -15.96
CA LYS A 117 -25.51 -11.49 -16.15
C LYS A 117 -25.07 -12.64 -15.23
N LEU A 118 -23.78 -12.74 -14.89
CA LEU A 118 -23.21 -13.79 -14.06
C LEU A 118 -23.37 -13.49 -12.55
N LYS A 119 -24.57 -13.72 -12.02
CA LYS A 119 -24.96 -13.33 -10.65
C LYS A 119 -24.19 -14.01 -9.51
N ASN A 120 -23.56 -15.16 -9.77
CA ASN A 120 -22.83 -15.94 -8.77
C ASN A 120 -21.33 -15.61 -8.69
N LEU A 121 -20.84 -14.69 -9.55
CA LEU A 121 -19.44 -14.33 -9.56
C LEU A 121 -18.99 -13.75 -8.22
N ARG A 122 -17.85 -14.26 -7.76
CA ARG A 122 -17.12 -13.85 -6.56
C ARG A 122 -15.75 -13.30 -6.92
N VAL A 123 -15.07 -13.91 -7.89
CA VAL A 123 -13.70 -13.54 -8.27
C VAL A 123 -13.64 -13.25 -9.76
N ILE A 124 -13.11 -12.09 -10.13
CA ILE A 124 -12.88 -11.69 -11.51
C ILE A 124 -11.40 -11.41 -11.69
N VAL A 125 -10.78 -12.04 -12.70
CA VAL A 125 -9.34 -11.92 -12.95
C VAL A 125 -9.09 -11.54 -14.41
N PHE A 126 -8.30 -10.50 -14.65
CA PHE A 126 -7.75 -10.18 -15.97
C PHE A 126 -6.23 -10.26 -15.92
N LYS A 127 -5.65 -11.17 -16.71
CA LYS A 127 -4.21 -11.40 -16.81
C LYS A 127 -3.71 -11.01 -18.19
N TYR A 128 -2.63 -10.24 -18.23
CA TYR A 128 -1.95 -9.83 -19.46
C TYR A 128 -2.87 -9.12 -20.46
N GLY A 129 -4.00 -8.60 -19.99
CA GLY A 129 -4.90 -7.80 -20.80
C GLY A 129 -4.25 -6.46 -21.11
N TRP A 130 -4.44 -5.99 -22.33
CA TRP A 130 -4.07 -4.63 -22.71
C TRP A 130 -5.14 -3.64 -22.25
N LEU A 131 -5.67 -3.83 -21.03
CA LEU A 131 -6.58 -2.90 -20.41
C LEU A 131 -5.81 -1.60 -20.17
N HIS A 132 -6.02 -0.62 -21.03
CA HIS A 132 -5.40 0.70 -20.93
C HIS A 132 -6.16 1.60 -19.96
N GLU A 133 -7.47 1.41 -19.84
CA GLU A 133 -8.32 2.15 -18.93
C GLU A 133 -9.38 1.26 -18.29
N ILE A 134 -9.84 1.65 -17.10
CA ILE A 134 -11.06 1.13 -16.50
C ILE A 134 -12.12 2.21 -16.63
N ALA A 135 -13.04 2.01 -17.58
CA ALA A 135 -14.12 2.94 -17.90
C ALA A 135 -15.04 3.22 -16.70
N GLU A 136 -15.78 4.33 -16.79
CA GLU A 136 -16.80 4.67 -15.80
C GLU A 136 -17.77 3.50 -15.61
N ASN A 137 -18.05 3.18 -14.34
CA ASN A 137 -19.00 2.12 -13.96
C ASN A 137 -18.65 0.70 -14.45
N ALA A 138 -17.44 0.45 -14.97
CA ALA A 138 -17.05 -0.82 -15.58
C ALA A 138 -17.30 -2.06 -14.68
N PHE A 139 -17.05 -1.95 -13.38
CA PHE A 139 -17.33 -3.01 -12.39
C PHE A 139 -18.47 -2.64 -11.42
N SER A 140 -19.13 -1.51 -11.64
CA SER A 140 -20.11 -0.99 -10.68
C SER A 140 -21.25 -1.98 -10.40
N ASN A 141 -21.83 -1.93 -9.19
CA ASN A 141 -23.02 -2.69 -8.79
C ASN A 141 -22.90 -4.23 -8.91
N LEU A 142 -21.69 -4.80 -9.06
CA LEU A 142 -21.45 -6.24 -9.01
C LEU A 142 -21.43 -6.74 -7.56
N ASN A 143 -22.58 -6.68 -6.89
CA ASN A 143 -22.73 -6.94 -5.45
C ASN A 143 -22.34 -8.36 -4.99
N GLY A 144 -22.25 -9.34 -5.91
CA GLY A 144 -21.79 -10.69 -5.59
C GLY A 144 -20.27 -10.78 -5.46
N VAL A 145 -19.53 -9.91 -6.15
CA VAL A 145 -18.08 -10.00 -6.32
C VAL A 145 -17.37 -9.59 -5.04
N THR A 146 -16.40 -10.42 -4.64
CA THR A 146 -15.55 -10.24 -3.46
C THR A 146 -14.13 -9.85 -3.82
N GLU A 147 -13.63 -10.26 -5.00
CA GLU A 147 -12.27 -9.97 -5.43
C GLU A 147 -12.24 -9.57 -6.91
N ILE A 148 -11.55 -8.46 -7.20
CA ILE A 148 -11.16 -8.07 -8.55
C ILE A 148 -9.65 -8.05 -8.64
N ASN A 149 -9.10 -8.82 -9.57
CA ASN A 149 -7.68 -8.89 -9.82
C ASN A 149 -7.35 -8.42 -11.25
N LEU A 150 -6.67 -7.28 -11.32
CA LEU A 150 -6.21 -6.60 -12.52
C LEU A 150 -4.68 -6.46 -12.52
N HIS A 151 -3.98 -7.34 -11.82
CA HIS A 151 -2.52 -7.31 -11.74
C HIS A 151 -1.88 -7.49 -13.12
N ARG A 152 -0.74 -6.82 -13.36
CA ARG A 152 0.05 -6.95 -14.60
C ARG A 152 -0.77 -6.72 -15.88
N ASN A 153 -1.53 -5.62 -15.88
CA ASN A 153 -2.13 -5.06 -17.09
C ASN A 153 -1.39 -3.76 -17.46
N MET A 154 -1.99 -2.92 -18.30
CA MET A 154 -1.36 -1.70 -18.81
C MET A 154 -2.22 -0.48 -18.44
N ILE A 155 -2.90 -0.53 -17.30
CA ILE A 155 -3.90 0.47 -16.92
C ILE A 155 -3.20 1.78 -16.63
N VAL A 156 -3.56 2.82 -17.36
CA VAL A 156 -3.10 4.21 -17.18
C VAL A 156 -4.22 5.07 -16.60
N VAL A 157 -5.48 4.77 -16.92
CA VAL A 157 -6.62 5.62 -16.50
C VAL A 157 -7.62 4.82 -15.65
N LEU A 158 -7.87 5.31 -14.44
CA LEU A 158 -8.98 4.87 -13.59
C LEU A 158 -10.06 5.94 -13.57
N HIS A 159 -11.13 5.73 -14.33
CA HIS A 159 -12.25 6.67 -14.38
C HIS A 159 -13.04 6.68 -13.07
N LYS A 160 -13.79 7.77 -12.86
CA LYS A 160 -14.71 7.89 -11.72
C LYS A 160 -15.72 6.74 -11.72
N TYR A 161 -16.10 6.30 -10.53
CA TYR A 161 -17.09 5.25 -10.30
C TYR A 161 -16.76 3.88 -10.92
N ALA A 162 -15.51 3.65 -11.36
CA ALA A 162 -15.05 2.38 -11.93
C ALA A 162 -15.45 1.17 -11.07
N PHE A 163 -15.36 1.31 -9.74
CA PHE A 163 -15.71 0.27 -8.75
C PHE A 163 -16.89 0.65 -7.86
N ALA A 164 -17.87 1.41 -8.35
CA ALA A 164 -18.92 1.95 -7.48
C ALA A 164 -19.92 0.90 -6.94
N ASN A 165 -20.36 1.08 -5.69
CA ASN A 165 -21.47 0.35 -5.07
C ASN A 165 -21.28 -1.18 -5.00
N MET A 166 -20.06 -1.66 -4.78
CA MET A 166 -19.78 -3.10 -4.67
C MET A 166 -19.75 -3.54 -3.22
N ARG A 167 -20.93 -3.92 -2.68
CA ARG A 167 -21.11 -4.16 -1.24
C ARG A 167 -20.27 -5.29 -0.66
N ASN A 168 -19.98 -6.33 -1.42
CA ASN A 168 -19.22 -7.49 -0.94
C ASN A 168 -17.75 -7.50 -1.36
N LEU A 169 -17.30 -6.48 -2.09
CA LEU A 169 -15.93 -6.40 -2.57
C LEU A 169 -14.99 -6.19 -1.38
N THR A 170 -14.05 -7.12 -1.19
CA THR A 170 -13.07 -7.10 -0.10
C THR A 170 -11.66 -6.83 -0.59
N VAL A 171 -11.34 -7.19 -1.83
CA VAL A 171 -9.99 -7.07 -2.41
C VAL A 171 -10.04 -6.46 -3.80
N ILE A 172 -9.22 -5.45 -4.03
CA ILE A 172 -8.86 -4.94 -5.37
C ILE A 172 -7.35 -5.06 -5.53
N ASN A 173 -6.91 -5.78 -6.57
CA ASN A 173 -5.50 -5.85 -6.95
C ASN A 173 -5.26 -5.11 -8.28
N LEU A 174 -4.50 -4.03 -8.23
CA LEU A 174 -4.08 -3.19 -9.36
C LEU A 174 -2.55 -3.11 -9.46
N ASP A 175 -1.82 -4.04 -8.84
CA ASP A 175 -0.36 -4.10 -8.89
C ASP A 175 0.17 -4.20 -10.32
N ASP A 176 1.39 -3.70 -10.54
CA ASP A 176 2.09 -3.81 -11.82
C ASP A 176 1.27 -3.22 -12.99
N ASN A 177 0.76 -2.01 -12.82
CA ASN A 177 0.10 -1.22 -13.86
C ASN A 177 0.87 0.10 -14.09
N ARG A 178 0.26 1.08 -14.74
CA ARG A 178 0.89 2.37 -15.09
C ARG A 178 0.05 3.56 -14.61
N ILE A 179 -0.67 3.40 -13.51
CA ILE A 179 -1.60 4.39 -12.99
C ILE A 179 -0.80 5.58 -12.46
N PRO A 180 -1.02 6.83 -12.95
CA PRO A 180 -0.25 7.99 -12.54
C PRO A 180 -0.81 8.73 -11.31
N GLU A 181 -2.11 8.57 -11.03
CA GLU A 181 -2.81 9.25 -9.95
C GLU A 181 -4.00 8.45 -9.41
N ILE A 182 -4.39 8.72 -8.16
CA ILE A 182 -5.61 8.17 -7.55
C ILE A 182 -6.63 9.28 -7.37
N ASN A 183 -7.74 9.17 -8.08
CA ASN A 183 -8.80 10.19 -8.12
C ASN A 183 -9.84 10.02 -7.00
N ARG A 184 -10.49 11.14 -6.66
CA ARG A 184 -11.42 11.27 -5.52
C ARG A 184 -12.64 10.35 -5.56
N ASP A 185 -13.10 10.04 -6.76
CA ASP A 185 -14.35 9.32 -6.99
C ASP A 185 -14.14 7.97 -7.68
N THR A 186 -12.92 7.43 -7.68
CA THR A 186 -12.61 6.11 -8.23
C THR A 186 -13.19 4.98 -7.35
N PHE A 187 -13.02 5.08 -6.03
CA PHE A 187 -13.42 4.07 -5.06
C PHE A 187 -14.61 4.54 -4.21
N VAL A 188 -15.83 4.33 -4.71
CA VAL A 188 -17.06 4.88 -4.12
C VAL A 188 -17.96 3.79 -3.58
N ASN A 189 -18.37 3.93 -2.32
CA ASN A 189 -19.32 3.04 -1.65
C ASN A 189 -18.89 1.56 -1.67
N LEU A 190 -17.70 1.30 -1.10
CA LEU A 190 -17.08 -0.01 -0.96
C LEU A 190 -16.98 -0.39 0.52
N PRO A 191 -18.12 -0.66 1.20
CA PRO A 191 -18.19 -0.73 2.66
C PRO A 191 -17.40 -1.90 3.27
N ASN A 192 -17.05 -2.92 2.49
CA ASN A 192 -16.32 -4.10 2.97
C ASN A 192 -14.91 -4.23 2.36
N LEU A 193 -14.45 -3.22 1.60
CA LEU A 193 -13.11 -3.26 1.01
C LEU A 193 -12.08 -3.23 2.14
N SER A 194 -11.30 -4.29 2.24
CA SER A 194 -10.30 -4.50 3.29
C SER A 194 -8.87 -4.34 2.74
N LYS A 195 -8.65 -4.70 1.47
CA LYS A 195 -7.30 -4.72 0.86
C LYS A 195 -7.29 -4.02 -0.50
N LEU A 196 -6.36 -3.08 -0.66
CA LEU A 196 -6.14 -2.35 -1.91
C LEU A 196 -4.65 -2.39 -2.27
N TYR A 197 -4.34 -3.07 -3.36
CA TYR A 197 -2.98 -3.25 -3.86
C TYR A 197 -2.74 -2.37 -5.09
N LEU A 198 -1.79 -1.45 -5.00
CA LEU A 198 -1.42 -0.47 -6.03
C LEU A 198 0.12 -0.38 -6.19
N ASN A 199 0.83 -1.47 -5.88
CA ASN A 199 2.28 -1.52 -5.97
C ASN A 199 2.76 -1.43 -7.43
N ARG A 200 4.00 -0.95 -7.62
CA ARG A 200 4.69 -0.91 -8.91
C ARG A 200 3.81 -0.27 -10.00
N ASN A 201 3.34 0.95 -9.70
CA ASN A 201 2.61 1.82 -10.60
C ASN A 201 3.40 3.13 -10.80
N ASN A 202 2.79 4.12 -11.46
CA ASN A 202 3.39 5.43 -11.71
C ASN A 202 2.81 6.53 -10.80
N ILE A 203 2.25 6.16 -9.64
CA ILE A 203 1.43 7.06 -8.83
C ILE A 203 2.32 8.14 -8.25
N SER A 204 2.11 9.37 -8.72
CA SER A 204 2.80 10.57 -8.21
C SER A 204 1.87 11.42 -7.33
N THR A 205 0.56 11.33 -7.58
CA THR A 205 -0.46 12.15 -6.93
C THR A 205 -1.57 11.29 -6.33
N VAL A 206 -1.81 11.48 -5.04
CA VAL A 206 -3.01 10.97 -4.35
C VAL A 206 -3.87 12.17 -4.03
N HIS A 207 -4.99 12.34 -4.74
CA HIS A 207 -5.87 13.47 -4.54
C HIS A 207 -6.47 13.47 -3.14
N ASP A 208 -6.66 14.65 -2.54
CA ASP A 208 -7.23 14.75 -1.20
C ASP A 208 -8.55 13.99 -1.11
N LYS A 209 -8.75 13.25 -0.02
CA LYS A 209 -10.00 12.51 0.21
C LYS A 209 -10.27 11.42 -0.82
N ALA A 210 -9.26 10.96 -1.57
CA ALA A 210 -9.36 9.81 -2.49
C ALA A 210 -9.87 8.53 -1.82
N PHE A 211 -9.61 8.38 -0.52
CA PHE A 211 -10.03 7.22 0.25
C PHE A 211 -11.15 7.51 1.26
N LYS A 212 -11.84 8.66 1.14
CA LYS A 212 -12.80 9.15 2.16
C LYS A 212 -13.93 8.16 2.52
N LEU A 213 -14.29 7.28 1.58
CA LEU A 213 -15.36 6.29 1.72
C LEU A 213 -14.85 4.87 2.03
N LEU A 214 -13.54 4.68 2.20
CA LEU A 214 -12.90 3.38 2.44
C LEU A 214 -12.68 3.13 3.94
N GLY A 215 -13.73 3.32 4.73
CA GLY A 215 -13.66 3.21 6.19
C GLY A 215 -13.27 1.83 6.72
N SER A 216 -13.48 0.76 5.94
CA SER A 216 -13.17 -0.62 6.34
C SER A 216 -11.82 -1.13 5.82
N LEU A 217 -11.06 -0.28 5.11
CA LEU A 217 -9.77 -0.66 4.55
C LEU A 217 -8.78 -0.92 5.68
N GLN A 218 -8.10 -2.06 5.63
CA GLN A 218 -7.14 -2.53 6.63
C GLN A 218 -5.71 -2.54 6.08
N GLU A 219 -5.53 -2.75 4.78
CA GLU A 219 -4.23 -2.84 4.12
C GLU A 219 -4.24 -2.01 2.83
N LEU A 220 -3.30 -1.07 2.74
CA LEU A 220 -3.06 -0.24 1.57
C LEU A 220 -1.59 -0.36 1.18
N GLU A 221 -1.34 -0.88 -0.02
CA GLU A 221 0.00 -1.04 -0.55
C GLU A 221 0.23 -0.11 -1.75
N LEU A 222 1.21 0.77 -1.61
CA LEU A 222 1.61 1.80 -2.58
C LEU A 222 3.12 1.72 -2.87
N SER A 223 3.74 0.56 -2.65
CA SER A 223 5.18 0.37 -2.80
C SER A 223 5.63 0.49 -4.25
N GLY A 224 6.79 1.08 -4.51
CA GLY A 224 7.32 1.18 -5.88
C GLY A 224 6.54 2.14 -6.77
N ASN A 225 6.16 3.30 -6.21
CA ASN A 225 5.47 4.38 -6.92
C ASN A 225 6.36 5.64 -6.98
N GLN A 226 5.78 6.79 -7.33
CA GLN A 226 6.49 8.07 -7.50
C GLN A 226 5.99 9.14 -6.53
N ILE A 227 5.44 8.74 -5.38
CA ILE A 227 4.87 9.67 -4.39
C ILE A 227 6.00 10.48 -3.74
N THR A 228 5.86 11.81 -3.75
CA THR A 228 6.85 12.74 -3.21
C THR A 228 6.40 13.42 -1.90
N VAL A 229 5.10 13.56 -1.70
CA VAL A 229 4.49 14.26 -0.56
C VAL A 229 3.35 13.43 0.00
N ILE A 230 3.30 13.33 1.33
CA ILE A 230 2.18 12.76 2.08
C ILE A 230 1.55 13.83 2.97
N THR A 231 0.25 14.04 2.79
CA THR A 231 -0.52 14.99 3.61
C THR A 231 -1.58 14.26 4.42
N ARG A 232 -2.07 14.92 5.47
CA ARG A 232 -3.23 14.44 6.24
C ARG A 232 -4.43 14.13 5.34
N ASP A 233 -4.68 14.98 4.35
CA ASP A 233 -5.87 14.87 3.48
C ASP A 233 -5.75 13.75 2.44
N SER A 234 -4.52 13.35 2.07
CA SER A 234 -4.27 12.24 1.14
C SER A 234 -4.82 10.90 1.66
N PHE A 235 -4.80 10.69 2.99
CA PHE A 235 -5.27 9.45 3.64
C PHE A 235 -6.56 9.62 4.44
N HIS A 236 -7.27 10.73 4.25
CA HIS A 236 -8.51 11.00 4.97
C HIS A 236 -9.55 9.89 4.75
N GLY A 237 -10.13 9.42 5.85
CA GLY A 237 -11.19 8.40 5.87
C GLY A 237 -10.72 6.97 6.17
N LEU A 238 -9.41 6.70 6.17
CA LEU A 238 -8.80 5.39 6.42
C LEU A 238 -8.78 5.00 7.91
N ARG A 239 -9.94 5.03 8.57
CA ARG A 239 -10.06 4.94 10.03
C ARG A 239 -9.67 3.58 10.63
N ASN A 240 -9.80 2.50 9.86
CA ASN A 240 -9.48 1.13 10.29
C ASN A 240 -8.21 0.58 9.64
N LEU A 241 -7.39 1.44 9.02
CA LEU A 241 -6.18 0.98 8.35
C LEU A 241 -5.16 0.47 9.37
N LEU A 242 -4.67 -0.75 9.18
CA LEU A 242 -3.74 -1.43 10.07
C LEU A 242 -2.31 -1.42 9.52
N ARG A 243 -2.16 -1.48 8.19
CA ARG A 243 -0.88 -1.53 7.50
C ARG A 243 -0.86 -0.59 6.29
N LEU A 244 0.17 0.26 6.24
CA LEU A 244 0.44 1.16 5.13
C LEU A 244 1.86 0.90 4.61
N ASP A 245 1.95 0.50 3.34
CA ASP A 245 3.22 0.32 2.64
C ASP A 245 3.47 1.45 1.64
N LEU A 246 4.47 2.27 1.91
CA LEU A 246 4.95 3.38 1.08
C LEU A 246 6.42 3.20 0.69
N ARG A 247 6.96 1.97 0.76
CA ARG A 247 8.37 1.70 0.39
C ARG A 247 8.64 2.06 -1.06
N LEU A 248 9.91 2.27 -1.41
CA LEU A 248 10.32 2.49 -2.81
C LEU A 248 9.54 3.64 -3.48
N ASN A 249 9.34 4.74 -2.75
CA ASN A 249 8.75 5.98 -3.26
C ASN A 249 9.80 7.10 -3.27
N GLN A 250 9.37 8.35 -3.42
CA GLN A 250 10.25 9.52 -3.50
C GLN A 250 9.95 10.53 -2.38
N ILE A 251 9.41 10.06 -1.24
CA ILE A 251 9.02 10.91 -0.12
C ILE A 251 10.26 11.55 0.48
N THR A 252 10.24 12.88 0.66
CA THR A 252 11.40 13.65 1.15
C THR A 252 11.25 14.14 2.59
N MET A 253 10.02 14.23 3.09
CA MET A 253 9.72 14.66 4.45
C MET A 253 8.43 14.04 4.98
N ILE A 254 8.34 13.91 6.30
CA ILE A 254 7.10 13.59 7.00
C ILE A 254 6.69 14.83 7.78
N GLY A 255 5.56 15.43 7.41
CA GLY A 255 5.03 16.63 8.05
C GLY A 255 4.24 16.33 9.33
N ASP A 256 3.86 17.39 10.04
CA ASP A 256 3.05 17.27 11.24
C ASP A 256 1.73 16.57 10.95
N ARG A 257 1.39 15.59 11.79
CA ARG A 257 0.11 14.87 11.75
C ARG A 257 -0.20 14.24 10.38
N SER A 258 0.81 13.90 9.58
CA SER A 258 0.63 13.27 8.25
C SER A 258 -0.21 11.98 8.31
N PHE A 259 -0.18 11.25 9.43
CA PHE A 259 -0.88 9.97 9.59
C PHE A 259 -2.10 10.03 10.53
N VAL A 260 -2.53 11.21 10.99
CA VAL A 260 -3.55 11.35 12.06
C VAL A 260 -4.93 10.78 11.70
N GLU A 261 -5.24 10.64 10.41
CA GLU A 261 -6.52 10.09 9.93
C GLU A 261 -6.57 8.55 9.97
N MET A 262 -5.48 7.90 10.39
CA MET A 262 -5.33 6.44 10.50
C MET A 262 -4.98 6.04 11.96
N PRO A 263 -5.90 6.20 12.92
CA PRO A 263 -5.61 5.97 14.35
C PRO A 263 -5.33 4.51 14.72
N GLU A 264 -5.81 3.56 13.91
CA GLU A 264 -5.62 2.11 14.13
C GLU A 264 -4.33 1.56 13.48
N LEU A 265 -3.51 2.43 12.88
CA LEU A 265 -2.32 2.00 12.13
C LEU A 265 -1.30 1.33 13.05
N THR A 266 -0.94 0.09 12.71
CA THR A 266 -0.01 -0.74 13.48
C THR A 266 1.37 -0.84 12.83
N GLU A 267 1.44 -0.69 11.52
CA GLU A 267 2.67 -0.81 10.73
C GLU A 267 2.71 0.25 9.63
N VAL A 268 3.81 1.00 9.59
CA VAL A 268 4.13 1.96 8.53
C VAL A 268 5.48 1.60 7.94
N GLN A 269 5.50 1.34 6.64
CA GLN A 269 6.71 1.04 5.89
C GLN A 269 7.09 2.21 4.99
N LEU A 270 8.22 2.85 5.27
CA LEU A 270 8.74 4.01 4.54
C LEU A 270 10.18 3.75 4.05
N ASP A 271 10.61 2.49 4.01
CA ASP A 271 11.93 2.11 3.56
C ASP A 271 12.20 2.56 2.13
N GLN A 272 13.47 2.82 1.81
CA GLN A 272 13.91 3.13 0.45
C GLN A 272 13.16 4.32 -0.15
N ASN A 273 12.98 5.37 0.66
CA ASN A 273 12.50 6.68 0.23
C ASN A 273 13.67 7.68 0.22
N LYS A 274 13.37 8.98 0.16
CA LYS A 274 14.35 10.08 0.16
C LYS A 274 14.18 10.95 1.40
N ILE A 275 13.70 10.41 2.52
CA ILE A 275 13.29 11.20 3.69
C ILE A 275 14.52 11.81 4.34
N ILE A 276 14.55 13.14 4.43
CA ILE A 276 15.62 13.92 5.05
C ILE A 276 15.18 14.47 6.41
N TYR A 277 13.87 14.69 6.59
CA TYR A 277 13.29 15.35 7.76
C TYR A 277 11.99 14.69 8.22
N ILE A 278 11.84 14.53 9.53
CA ILE A 278 10.61 14.11 10.21
C ILE A 278 10.25 15.22 11.20
N ALA A 279 9.05 15.76 11.07
CA ALA A 279 8.55 16.79 11.97
C ALA A 279 8.30 16.24 13.39
N GLU A 280 8.39 17.10 14.40
CA GLU A 280 8.21 16.74 15.82
C GLU A 280 6.86 16.04 16.06
N ARG A 281 5.81 16.50 15.39
CA ARG A 281 4.43 15.98 15.56
C ARG A 281 4.01 15.06 14.43
N ALA A 282 4.97 14.48 13.70
CA ALA A 282 4.70 13.61 12.55
C ALA A 282 3.82 12.41 12.91
N PHE A 283 4.07 11.81 14.08
CA PHE A 283 3.41 10.60 14.56
C PHE A 283 2.39 10.87 15.68
N ASP A 284 1.91 12.10 15.82
CA ASP A 284 0.88 12.47 16.79
C ASP A 284 -0.35 11.56 16.70
N SER A 285 -0.85 11.09 17.85
CA SER A 285 -2.04 10.24 18.00
C SER A 285 -1.93 8.82 17.42
N MET A 286 -0.73 8.36 17.05
CA MET A 286 -0.49 7.00 16.54
C MET A 286 -0.29 5.97 17.67
N ARG A 287 -1.25 5.89 18.59
CA ARG A 287 -1.15 5.09 19.83
C ARG A 287 -1.00 3.59 19.59
N ASN A 288 -1.50 3.11 18.45
CA ASN A 288 -1.48 1.70 18.05
C ASN A 288 -0.27 1.33 17.18
N LEU A 289 0.59 2.30 16.80
CA LEU A 289 1.73 2.03 15.95
C LEU A 289 2.75 1.16 16.69
N ARG A 290 3.13 0.04 16.08
CA ARG A 290 4.05 -0.97 16.63
C ARG A 290 5.34 -1.08 15.84
N LYS A 291 5.23 -0.98 14.52
CA LYS A 291 6.35 -1.14 13.58
C LYS A 291 6.52 0.10 12.72
N LEU A 292 7.70 0.70 12.80
CA LEU A 292 8.10 1.85 12.01
C LEU A 292 9.38 1.49 11.24
N HIS A 293 9.25 1.42 9.92
CA HIS A 293 10.36 1.13 9.04
C HIS A 293 10.79 2.39 8.29
N LEU A 294 12.02 2.82 8.50
CA LEU A 294 12.62 4.03 7.93
C LEU A 294 13.99 3.73 7.32
N SER A 295 14.30 2.48 7.01
CA SER A 295 15.62 2.10 6.51
C SER A 295 15.87 2.64 5.11
N SER A 296 17.13 2.80 4.72
CA SER A 296 17.51 3.26 3.38
C SER A 296 16.88 4.61 3.02
N ASN A 297 16.92 5.57 3.95
CA ASN A 297 16.48 6.96 3.76
C ASN A 297 17.70 7.91 3.85
N LYS A 298 17.46 9.21 4.01
CA LYS A 298 18.49 10.26 4.05
C LYS A 298 18.46 11.06 5.35
N LEU A 299 17.98 10.45 6.44
CA LEU A 299 17.86 11.13 7.73
C LEU A 299 19.25 11.46 8.27
N VAL A 300 19.45 12.71 8.69
CA VAL A 300 20.72 13.17 9.28
C VAL A 300 20.60 13.41 10.79
N THR A 301 19.42 13.87 11.23
CA THR A 301 19.09 14.17 12.62
C THR A 301 17.67 13.74 12.93
N LEU A 302 17.39 13.48 14.20
CA LEU A 302 16.06 13.20 14.72
C LEU A 302 15.74 14.25 15.79
N GLN A 303 14.52 14.78 15.79
CA GLN A 303 14.07 15.71 16.82
C GLN A 303 13.90 14.98 18.16
N PRO A 304 14.17 15.63 19.30
CA PRO A 304 13.80 15.11 20.62
C PRO A 304 12.32 14.73 20.64
N ASP A 305 11.97 13.65 21.34
CA ASP A 305 10.59 13.20 21.55
C ASP A 305 9.75 12.98 20.27
N PHE A 306 10.35 12.83 19.08
CA PHE A 306 9.61 12.67 17.82
C PHE A 306 8.67 11.45 17.79
N LEU A 307 8.85 10.50 18.71
CA LEU A 307 8.00 9.31 18.89
C LEU A 307 7.01 9.43 20.07
N ALA A 308 6.87 10.60 20.69
CA ALA A 308 5.93 10.83 21.80
C ALA A 308 4.46 10.52 21.42
N GLY A 309 4.09 10.76 20.15
CA GLY A 309 2.78 10.42 19.61
C GLY A 309 2.55 8.92 19.34
N ALA A 310 3.62 8.11 19.33
CA ALA A 310 3.63 6.69 18.99
C ALA A 310 4.30 5.82 20.08
N PRO A 311 3.78 5.83 21.33
CA PRO A 311 4.43 5.21 22.48
C PRO A 311 4.50 3.68 22.44
N SER A 312 3.80 3.01 21.53
CA SER A 312 3.72 1.55 21.44
C SER A 312 4.73 0.93 20.45
N VAL A 313 5.59 1.76 19.83
CA VAL A 313 6.59 1.28 18.87
C VAL A 313 7.60 0.38 19.58
N HIS A 314 7.74 -0.84 19.09
CA HIS A 314 8.71 -1.83 19.57
C HIS A 314 9.56 -2.42 18.43
N PHE A 315 9.26 -2.05 17.18
CA PHE A 315 10.09 -2.30 16.00
C PHE A 315 10.42 -0.96 15.35
N LEU A 316 11.69 -0.58 15.36
CA LEU A 316 12.21 0.65 14.74
C LEU A 316 13.43 0.33 13.88
N ASP A 317 13.30 0.50 12.57
CA ASP A 317 14.39 0.29 11.63
C ASP A 317 14.85 1.63 11.05
N LEU A 318 16.06 2.05 11.41
CA LEU A 318 16.72 3.28 10.95
C LEU A 318 18.00 2.97 10.16
N ARG A 319 18.20 1.72 9.72
CA ARG A 319 19.41 1.31 9.02
C ARG A 319 19.63 2.11 7.74
N VAL A 320 20.88 2.23 7.31
CA VAL A 320 21.24 2.85 6.02
C VAL A 320 20.59 4.25 5.89
N ASN A 321 20.84 5.09 6.88
CA ASN A 321 20.53 6.52 6.84
C ASN A 321 21.86 7.30 6.92
N SER A 322 21.81 8.58 7.27
CA SER A 322 23.00 9.42 7.45
C SER A 322 23.04 10.04 8.85
N LEU A 323 22.45 9.34 9.84
CA LEU A 323 22.35 9.83 11.21
C LEU A 323 23.74 10.03 11.79
N LYS A 324 23.99 11.20 12.37
CA LYS A 324 25.23 11.50 13.11
C LYS A 324 25.15 11.11 14.59
N THR A 325 23.96 11.08 15.15
CA THR A 325 23.72 10.70 16.54
C THR A 325 22.26 10.29 16.71
N MET A 326 21.99 9.56 17.78
CA MET A 326 20.64 9.29 18.29
C MET A 326 20.73 9.42 19.81
N THR A 327 20.14 10.47 20.35
CA THR A 327 20.22 10.82 21.78
C THR A 327 19.21 10.01 22.60
N PHE A 328 19.34 10.04 23.93
CA PHE A 328 18.34 9.45 24.81
C PHE A 328 16.96 10.10 24.61
N ASP A 329 16.86 11.42 24.42
CA ASP A 329 15.58 12.09 24.19
C ASP A 329 14.88 11.66 22.90
N ASN A 330 15.62 11.16 21.90
CA ASN A 330 14.99 10.62 20.70
C ASN A 330 14.26 9.29 20.98
N ILE A 331 14.79 8.45 21.88
CA ILE A 331 14.27 7.09 22.15
C ILE A 331 13.43 7.03 23.43
N LYS A 332 13.60 7.98 24.36
CA LYS A 332 12.95 8.05 25.66
C LYS A 332 11.44 7.74 25.64
N PRO A 333 10.63 8.21 24.67
CA PRO A 333 9.21 7.87 24.63
C PRO A 333 8.89 6.38 24.50
N ILE A 334 9.82 5.58 23.98
CA ILE A 334 9.61 4.16 23.65
C ILE A 334 10.70 3.22 24.16
N VAL A 335 11.75 3.72 24.83
CA VAL A 335 12.91 2.92 25.26
C VAL A 335 12.50 1.70 26.09
N THR A 336 11.47 1.83 26.92
CA THR A 336 10.96 0.75 27.77
C THR A 336 10.40 -0.44 26.98
N ASN A 337 9.96 -0.21 25.74
CA ASN A 337 9.43 -1.27 24.87
C ASN A 337 10.54 -2.23 24.40
N PHE A 338 11.81 -1.80 24.46
CA PHE A 338 12.95 -2.58 23.97
C PHE A 338 13.61 -3.48 25.03
N TYR A 339 13.14 -3.45 26.27
CA TYR A 339 13.62 -4.36 27.33
C TYR A 339 13.00 -5.77 27.25
N GLY A 340 11.91 -5.93 26.47
CA GLY A 340 11.22 -7.20 26.30
C GLY A 340 11.94 -8.20 25.38
N ASN A 341 11.29 -9.33 25.09
CA ASN A 341 11.84 -10.38 24.24
C ASN A 341 11.55 -10.16 22.74
N ASN A 342 10.59 -9.31 22.38
CA ASN A 342 10.05 -9.20 21.01
C ASN A 342 10.15 -7.77 20.45
N SER A 343 11.34 -7.18 20.57
CA SER A 343 11.61 -5.81 20.18
C SER A 343 12.84 -5.74 19.28
N HIS A 344 12.80 -4.87 18.27
CA HIS A 344 13.84 -4.77 17.26
C HIS A 344 14.19 -3.30 17.02
N LEU A 345 15.44 -2.94 17.25
CA LEU A 345 15.99 -1.62 16.96
C LEU A 345 17.20 -1.80 16.07
N TYR A 346 17.18 -1.20 14.89
CA TYR A 346 18.28 -1.31 13.95
C TYR A 346 18.84 0.06 13.58
N LEU A 347 20.13 0.27 13.86
CA LEU A 347 20.85 1.56 13.65
C LEU A 347 22.04 1.44 12.69
N GLY A 348 22.36 0.24 12.21
CA GLY A 348 23.54 -0.03 11.37
C GLY A 348 23.54 0.74 10.04
N GLY A 349 24.73 1.02 9.50
CA GLY A 349 24.87 1.75 8.23
C GLY A 349 24.56 3.25 8.31
N ASN A 350 24.68 3.85 9.50
CA ASN A 350 24.62 5.29 9.73
C ASN A 350 26.03 5.88 9.92
N ASN A 351 26.15 7.21 9.97
CA ASN A 351 27.40 7.93 10.20
C ASN A 351 27.51 8.42 11.65
N LEU A 352 27.22 7.54 12.61
CA LEU A 352 27.14 7.86 14.03
C LEU A 352 28.50 8.33 14.56
N ILE A 353 28.52 9.38 15.37
CA ILE A 353 29.73 9.88 16.04
C ILE A 353 29.87 9.14 17.37
N CYS A 354 31.07 8.62 17.66
CA CYS A 354 31.35 7.99 18.95
C CYS A 354 31.51 9.08 20.04
N ASP A 355 30.40 9.54 20.59
CA ASP A 355 30.36 10.51 21.70
C ASP A 355 29.39 10.04 22.80
N CYS A 356 29.35 10.76 23.92
CA CYS A 356 28.53 10.38 25.05
C CYS A 356 27.01 10.46 24.81
N LYS A 357 26.54 11.03 23.68
CA LYS A 357 25.11 11.02 23.34
C LYS A 357 24.60 9.62 23.02
N LEU A 358 25.49 8.68 22.68
CA LEU A 358 25.17 7.27 22.47
C LEU A 358 25.20 6.43 23.76
N ALA A 359 25.52 7.02 24.92
CA ALA A 359 25.70 6.31 26.20
C ALA A 359 24.50 5.43 26.61
N TRP A 360 23.28 5.83 26.27
CA TRP A 360 22.06 5.09 26.58
C TRP A 360 22.04 3.67 25.97
N ILE A 361 22.80 3.43 24.89
CA ILE A 361 22.86 2.15 24.20
C ILE A 361 23.46 1.05 25.10
N TRP A 362 24.38 1.40 26.01
CA TRP A 362 24.92 0.47 27.01
C TRP A 362 23.84 -0.04 27.96
N GLY A 363 22.99 0.86 28.46
CA GLY A 363 21.86 0.51 29.32
C GLY A 363 20.90 -0.44 28.61
N LEU A 364 20.49 -0.09 27.38
CA LEU A 364 19.59 -0.93 26.61
C LEU A 364 20.19 -2.31 26.30
N ARG A 365 21.46 -2.38 25.87
CA ARG A 365 22.16 -3.64 25.59
C ARG A 365 22.20 -4.56 26.81
N ASN A 366 22.46 -3.99 27.99
CA ASN A 366 22.62 -4.78 29.21
C ASN A 366 21.28 -5.27 29.78
N GLU A 367 20.21 -4.50 29.61
CA GLU A 367 18.90 -4.79 30.20
C GLU A 367 17.93 -5.52 29.25
N THR A 368 18.15 -5.45 27.94
CA THR A 368 17.26 -6.12 26.98
C THR A 368 17.30 -7.63 27.12
N LYS A 369 16.11 -8.25 27.09
CA LYS A 369 15.94 -9.70 27.07
C LYS A 369 15.95 -10.30 25.66
N ASN A 370 15.90 -9.47 24.62
CA ASN A 370 15.98 -9.91 23.24
C ASN A 370 17.45 -10.09 22.83
N THR A 371 17.84 -11.33 22.52
CA THR A 371 19.22 -11.66 22.14
C THR A 371 19.62 -11.12 20.78
N GLU A 372 18.69 -11.07 19.81
CA GLU A 372 18.95 -10.53 18.47
C GLU A 372 19.19 -9.02 18.51
N LEU A 373 18.39 -8.30 19.32
CA LEU A 373 18.59 -6.87 19.57
C LEU A 373 19.94 -6.63 20.23
N ARG A 374 20.28 -7.39 21.28
CA ARG A 374 21.57 -7.27 21.95
C ARG A 374 22.74 -7.47 20.98
N SER A 375 22.69 -8.50 20.15
CA SER A 375 23.72 -8.75 19.12
C SER A 375 23.78 -7.64 18.08
N ALA A 376 22.63 -7.13 17.61
CA ALA A 376 22.59 -6.01 16.67
C ALA A 376 23.17 -4.71 17.25
N LEU A 377 23.01 -4.48 18.56
CA LEU A 377 23.64 -3.34 19.25
C LEU A 377 25.15 -3.56 19.40
N GLU A 378 25.59 -4.78 19.73
CA GLU A 378 27.01 -5.14 19.85
C GLU A 378 27.81 -4.97 18.56
N GLU A 379 27.15 -5.09 17.41
CA GLU A 379 27.76 -4.90 16.09
C GLU A 379 27.78 -3.42 15.63
N LEU A 380 27.23 -2.50 16.41
CA LEU A 380 27.10 -1.10 16.01
C LEU A 380 28.46 -0.41 15.91
N THR A 381 28.69 0.25 14.77
CA THR A 381 29.89 1.05 14.53
C THR A 381 29.61 2.55 14.56
N CYS A 382 30.61 3.32 14.93
CA CYS A 382 30.59 4.78 14.98
C CYS A 382 31.95 5.36 14.54
N PHE A 383 32.02 6.66 14.29
CA PHE A 383 33.19 7.40 13.84
C PHE A 383 33.68 8.32 14.96
N LEU A 384 34.97 8.25 15.31
CA LEU A 384 35.58 9.23 16.20
C LEU A 384 35.83 10.54 15.43
N GLU A 385 35.24 11.65 15.90
CA GLU A 385 35.58 12.97 15.34
C GLU A 385 37.07 13.26 15.58
N SER A 386 37.77 13.67 14.53
CA SER A 386 39.15 14.12 14.66
C SER A 386 39.10 15.48 15.36
N ASN A 387 39.40 15.50 16.66
CA ASN A 387 39.48 16.72 17.46
C ASN A 387 40.19 17.84 16.68
N ASN A 388 39.66 19.06 16.68
CA ASN A 388 40.30 20.24 16.07
C ASN A 388 41.71 20.58 16.62
N ALA A 389 42.23 19.80 17.58
CA ALA A 389 43.65 19.78 17.95
C ALA A 389 44.57 19.18 16.86
N THR A 390 44.06 18.37 15.93
CA THR A 390 44.79 17.90 14.73
C THR A 390 44.58 18.78 13.49
N GLN A 391 43.78 19.86 13.57
CA GLN A 391 43.68 20.86 12.50
C GLN A 391 44.71 22.01 12.61
N LYS A 392 45.60 21.99 13.61
CA LYS A 392 46.75 22.93 13.69
C LYS A 392 48.02 22.45 12.98
N ILE A 393 47.98 21.31 12.31
CA ILE A 393 49.05 20.86 11.41
C ILE A 393 48.40 20.54 10.07
N ASN A 394 48.31 21.57 9.23
CA ASN A 394 48.36 21.58 7.75
C ASN A 394 47.75 22.88 7.19
N ASN A 395 48.08 24.02 7.81
CA ASN A 395 47.91 25.36 7.22
C ASN A 395 49.15 25.78 6.41
N GLU A 396 49.93 24.84 5.87
CA GLU A 396 51.03 25.14 4.94
C GLU A 396 50.79 24.63 3.50
N ASP A 397 49.67 23.95 3.22
CA ASP A 397 49.32 23.48 1.85
C ASP A 397 48.04 24.13 1.28
N LEU A 398 47.66 25.32 1.77
CA LEU A 398 46.67 26.19 1.11
C LEU A 398 47.34 26.94 -0.05
N GLY A 399 47.70 26.19 -1.08
CA GLY A 399 48.46 26.72 -2.21
C GLY A 399 48.30 25.92 -3.49
N ARG A 400 47.13 25.35 -3.79
CA ARG A 400 46.68 25.09 -5.18
C ARG A 400 45.25 24.53 -5.23
N ASN A 401 44.52 25.01 -6.24
CA ASN A 401 43.22 24.55 -6.75
C ASN A 401 42.00 25.29 -6.19
N GLN A 402 41.74 26.46 -6.77
CA GLN A 402 40.38 26.95 -6.97
C GLN A 402 39.64 26.03 -7.97
N PRO A 403 38.35 25.74 -7.79
CA PRO A 403 37.53 25.16 -8.85
C PRO A 403 37.22 26.23 -9.93
N PRO A 404 37.16 25.89 -11.23
CA PRO A 404 36.73 26.84 -12.25
C PRO A 404 35.26 27.21 -12.03
N LYS A 405 34.96 28.50 -12.09
CA LYS A 405 33.61 29.05 -12.12
C LYS A 405 32.91 28.61 -13.40
N ILE A 406 31.71 28.04 -13.28
CA ILE A 406 30.76 27.93 -14.40
C ILE A 406 30.08 29.30 -14.55
N SER A 407 30.28 29.97 -15.68
CA SER A 407 29.50 31.12 -16.12
C SER A 407 28.60 30.69 -17.28
N ASN A 408 27.30 30.89 -17.13
CA ASN A 408 26.35 30.91 -18.24
C ASN A 408 26.60 32.18 -19.08
N GLU A 409 26.81 32.02 -20.39
CA GLU A 409 26.50 33.07 -21.36
C GLU A 409 26.11 32.43 -22.70
N TYR A 410 25.00 32.93 -23.25
CA TYR A 410 24.37 32.52 -24.50
C TYR A 410 25.16 32.98 -25.73
N VAL A 411 24.95 32.29 -26.87
CA VAL A 411 24.57 32.81 -28.22
C VAL A 411 25.27 32.07 -29.39
N ASN A 412 24.44 31.33 -30.13
CA ASN A 412 24.30 31.08 -31.59
C ASN A 412 25.45 30.86 -32.60
N ASP A 413 25.12 29.93 -33.51
CA ASP A 413 25.29 29.89 -34.98
C ASP A 413 26.64 29.52 -35.62
N ASN A 414 26.74 28.29 -36.16
CA ASN A 414 26.60 27.99 -37.62
C ASN A 414 27.27 26.67 -38.07
N LEU A 415 26.43 25.80 -38.65
CA LEU A 415 26.56 25.06 -39.93
C LEU A 415 27.92 24.55 -40.48
N ARG A 416 27.94 23.23 -40.78
CA ARG A 416 28.56 22.44 -41.90
C ARG A 416 29.19 21.17 -41.29
N GLY A 417 28.83 19.93 -41.62
CA GLY A 417 28.44 19.35 -42.91
C GLY A 417 29.70 18.77 -43.57
N ASP A 418 29.99 17.47 -43.39
CA ASP A 418 30.19 16.51 -44.50
C ASP A 418 30.45 15.06 -44.02
N ASN A 419 30.17 14.13 -44.93
CA ASN A 419 30.10 12.67 -44.81
C ASN A 419 31.47 11.95 -44.95
N ASN A 420 31.47 10.64 -44.63
CA ASN A 420 32.09 9.48 -45.33
C ASN A 420 32.25 8.33 -44.30
N GLU A 421 31.45 7.25 -44.37
CA GLU A 421 31.61 6.01 -45.19
C GLU A 421 32.75 5.08 -44.72
N ASP A 422 32.29 3.97 -44.12
CA ASP A 422 32.57 2.55 -44.41
C ASP A 422 33.81 1.77 -43.91
N ASP A 423 33.47 0.52 -43.55
CA ASP A 423 34.20 -0.76 -43.57
C ASP A 423 34.98 -1.30 -42.34
N ASP A 424 34.35 -2.33 -41.74
CA ASP A 424 34.79 -3.74 -41.66
C ASP A 424 35.49 -4.37 -40.42
N GLU A 425 34.98 -5.58 -40.16
CA GLU A 425 35.59 -6.83 -39.64
C GLU A 425 35.68 -7.17 -38.13
N ALA A 426 34.79 -8.11 -37.75
CA ALA A 426 35.02 -9.48 -37.26
C ALA A 426 35.69 -9.82 -35.90
N GLU A 427 34.90 -10.55 -35.09
CA GLU A 427 35.18 -11.74 -34.24
C GLU A 427 36.54 -11.94 -33.57
N ASN A 428 36.53 -12.13 -32.23
CA ASN A 428 36.90 -13.42 -31.61
C ASN A 428 36.52 -13.51 -30.13
N ASP A 429 36.08 -14.72 -29.77
CA ASP A 429 35.80 -15.24 -28.44
C ASP A 429 37.03 -15.30 -27.54
N GLU A 430 36.84 -15.23 -26.22
CA GLU A 430 37.46 -16.21 -25.31
C GLU A 430 36.79 -16.24 -23.93
N TYR A 431 36.27 -17.42 -23.60
CA TYR A 431 35.67 -17.83 -22.34
C TYR A 431 36.71 -18.67 -21.59
N TYR A 432 37.04 -18.31 -20.34
CA TYR A 432 37.55 -19.28 -19.37
C TYR A 432 36.95 -19.02 -17.98
N ASP A 433 36.24 -20.06 -17.55
CA ASP A 433 35.80 -20.39 -16.20
C ASP A 433 37.01 -20.90 -15.40
N GLU A 434 37.11 -20.58 -14.11
CA GLU A 434 37.55 -21.54 -13.08
C GLU A 434 37.39 -20.98 -11.65
N SER A 435 36.64 -21.73 -10.87
CA SER A 435 36.56 -21.82 -9.40
C SER A 435 37.92 -21.95 -8.70
N PHE A 436 38.03 -21.58 -7.42
CA PHE A 436 38.51 -22.45 -6.30
C PHE A 436 38.59 -21.72 -4.94
N ASP A 437 37.81 -22.24 -3.98
CA ASP A 437 38.04 -22.56 -2.56
C ASP A 437 38.55 -21.60 -1.46
N GLU A 438 38.05 -21.97 -0.27
CA GLU A 438 38.13 -21.41 1.07
C GLU A 438 39.51 -21.48 1.77
N ASN A 439 39.60 -20.62 2.78
CA ASN A 439 40.27 -20.76 4.09
C ASN A 439 41.71 -20.25 4.32
N SER A 440 41.75 -19.34 5.29
CA SER A 440 42.77 -19.14 6.35
C SER A 440 43.81 -18.01 6.23
N THR A 441 43.57 -17.02 7.11
CA THR A 441 44.51 -16.36 8.05
C THR A 441 45.51 -15.31 7.56
N ASN A 442 45.26 -14.07 8.03
CA ASN A 442 46.20 -13.07 8.57
C ASN A 442 47.53 -12.81 7.84
N TYR A 443 47.62 -11.67 7.14
CA TYR A 443 48.83 -10.84 7.14
C TYR A 443 48.49 -9.35 6.97
N HIS A 444 49.08 -8.54 7.86
CA HIS A 444 48.98 -7.09 7.92
C HIS A 444 49.70 -6.36 6.77
N ASN A 445 49.07 -5.26 6.32
CA ASN A 445 49.63 -3.98 5.86
C ASN A 445 50.75 -3.94 4.80
N LYS A 446 50.42 -3.42 3.61
CA LYS A 446 50.74 -2.03 3.17
C LYS A 446 50.36 -1.83 1.70
N ASN A 447 49.48 -0.87 1.43
CA ASN A 447 49.77 0.25 0.52
C ASN A 447 48.63 1.28 0.57
N ASN A 448 49.01 2.51 0.91
CA ASN A 448 48.13 3.63 1.19
C ASN A 448 48.37 4.73 0.12
N ARG A 449 47.31 5.22 -0.50
CA ARG A 449 47.15 6.52 -1.20
C ARG A 449 45.64 6.78 -1.31
N ASP A 450 44.97 7.14 -0.23
CA ASP A 450 44.76 8.46 0.38
C ASP A 450 43.54 9.24 -0.14
N GLY A 451 42.56 9.29 0.76
CA GLY A 451 41.29 10.00 0.71
C GLY A 451 40.48 9.77 2.00
N LYS A 452 41.16 9.87 3.18
CA LYS A 452 40.60 9.90 4.56
C LYS A 452 39.60 8.79 4.97
N LYS A 453 40.10 7.58 5.27
CA LYS A 453 39.49 6.68 6.28
C LYS A 453 40.06 7.02 7.65
N CYS A 454 39.45 7.94 8.40
CA CYS A 454 39.70 8.04 9.84
C CYS A 454 38.52 7.46 10.62
N CYS A 455 38.87 6.44 11.40
CA CYS A 455 38.42 6.22 12.76
C CYS A 455 37.00 5.67 12.96
N MET A 456 36.54 4.77 12.07
CA MET A 456 35.40 3.90 12.39
C MET A 456 35.82 2.88 13.47
N LYS A 457 35.02 2.76 14.52
CA LYS A 457 35.20 1.85 15.66
C LYS A 457 33.89 1.14 15.97
N ASN A 458 33.98 -0.04 16.54
CA ASN A 458 32.82 -0.64 17.20
C ASN A 458 32.53 0.15 18.49
N LEU A 459 31.27 0.45 18.76
CA LEU A 459 30.87 1.27 19.90
C LEU A 459 31.30 0.65 21.24
N PHE A 460 31.23 -0.67 21.35
CA PHE A 460 31.55 -1.42 22.58
C PHE A 460 33.03 -1.80 22.72
N GLU A 461 33.88 -1.47 21.75
CA GLU A 461 35.34 -1.47 21.93
C GLU A 461 35.81 -0.28 22.78
N LEU A 462 35.00 0.77 22.90
CA LEU A 462 35.29 1.96 23.70
C LEU A 462 34.71 1.79 25.12
N LYS A 463 35.42 2.30 26.13
CA LYS A 463 34.84 2.41 27.47
C LYS A 463 33.88 3.58 27.54
N LEU A 464 32.80 3.41 28.29
CA LEU A 464 31.76 4.43 28.45
C LEU A 464 32.33 5.74 29.00
N GLU A 465 33.29 5.65 29.94
CA GLU A 465 33.92 6.80 30.59
C GLU A 465 34.94 7.53 29.67
N GLU A 466 35.34 6.90 28.56
CA GLU A 466 36.34 7.42 27.62
C GLU A 466 35.70 8.10 26.40
N LEU A 467 34.37 8.13 26.30
CA LEU A 467 33.66 8.78 25.19
C LEU A 467 33.84 10.30 25.23
N PRO A 468 34.22 10.94 24.11
CA PRO A 468 34.22 12.39 23.99
C PRO A 468 32.82 12.96 24.29
N CYS A 469 32.76 14.03 25.08
CA CYS A 469 31.57 14.86 25.21
C CYS A 469 31.90 16.27 24.69
N PRO A 470 31.56 16.61 23.44
CA PRO A 470 31.62 18.01 23.02
C PRO A 470 30.66 18.81 23.91
N GLU A 471 31.14 19.95 24.44
CA GLU A 471 30.48 20.79 25.46
C GLU A 471 28.95 20.67 25.50
N LEU A 472 28.42 20.10 26.58
CA LEU A 472 26.98 20.08 26.85
C LEU A 472 26.71 20.52 28.28
N SER A 473 25.60 21.25 28.42
CA SER A 473 24.99 21.67 29.67
C SER A 473 24.77 20.48 30.61
N ARG A 474 24.87 20.74 31.91
CA ARG A 474 24.88 19.74 33.01
C ARG A 474 23.69 18.77 33.03
N GLU A 475 22.62 19.04 32.28
CA GLU A 475 21.45 18.17 32.16
C GLU A 475 21.71 16.85 31.38
N ASP A 476 22.61 16.82 30.38
CA ASP A 476 22.77 15.64 29.49
C ASP A 476 23.54 14.47 30.13
N LEU A 477 24.43 14.75 31.10
CA LEU A 477 25.22 13.73 31.80
C LEU A 477 24.40 12.93 32.82
N MET A 478 23.26 13.46 33.29
CA MET A 478 22.44 12.79 34.30
C MET A 478 21.50 11.71 33.70
N ALA A 479 21.43 11.60 32.37
CA ALA A 479 20.73 10.51 31.71
C ALA A 479 21.51 9.18 31.70
N SER A 480 22.82 9.19 32.02
CA SER A 480 23.61 7.96 32.19
C SER A 480 23.53 7.37 33.61
N GLU A 481 23.04 8.13 34.59
CA GLU A 481 22.69 7.61 35.91
C GLU A 481 21.22 7.15 35.90
N GLN A 482 20.94 6.03 35.24
CA GLN A 482 19.70 5.34 35.55
C GLN A 482 19.80 4.76 36.98
N PRO A 483 18.74 4.89 37.79
CA PRO A 483 18.70 4.31 39.13
C PRO A 483 18.74 2.79 39.00
N SER A 484 19.90 2.22 39.27
CA SER A 484 20.04 0.79 39.48
C SER A 484 19.11 0.33 40.60
N SER A 485 18.34 -0.72 40.33
CA SER A 485 17.70 -1.59 41.32
C SER A 485 16.75 -0.95 42.35
N ARG A 486 15.50 -0.67 41.95
CA ARG A 486 14.32 -0.84 42.85
C ARG A 486 13.10 -1.37 42.11
N HIS A 487 13.25 -2.56 41.51
CA HIS A 487 12.13 -3.47 41.35
C HIS A 487 12.35 -4.67 42.25
N GLU A 488 11.96 -4.56 43.52
CA GLU A 488 11.47 -5.69 44.29
C GLU A 488 10.67 -5.23 45.52
N ASN A 489 9.50 -5.86 45.70
CA ASN A 489 8.52 -5.74 46.78
C ASN A 489 7.49 -4.61 46.72
N ALA A 490 6.54 -4.73 45.79
CA ALA A 490 5.15 -4.36 46.07
C ALA A 490 4.30 -5.64 46.05
N ARG A 491 4.19 -6.28 47.23
CA ARG A 491 3.16 -7.29 47.49
C ARG A 491 1.80 -6.60 47.48
N VAL A 492 0.84 -7.30 46.87
CA VAL A 492 -0.60 -7.08 47.00
C VAL A 492 -0.96 -6.92 48.48
N GLY A 493 -1.59 -5.79 48.80
CA GLY A 493 -2.20 -5.51 50.10
C GLY A 493 -3.36 -4.55 49.91
N SER A 494 -4.57 -5.08 49.97
CA SER A 494 -5.82 -4.31 50.07
C SER A 494 -5.84 -3.48 51.36
N SER A 495 -6.29 -2.23 51.28
CA SER A 495 -7.29 -1.60 52.18
C SER A 495 -7.13 -0.07 52.27
N GLY A 496 -8.26 0.62 52.31
CA GLY A 496 -8.49 1.69 53.29
C GLY A 496 -7.96 3.11 53.01
N SER A 497 -8.84 3.94 52.44
CA SER A 497 -9.26 5.26 52.94
C SER A 497 -8.32 6.14 53.80
N SER A 498 -8.20 7.42 53.40
CA SER A 498 -8.32 8.69 54.18
C SER A 498 -7.29 9.73 53.67
N TRP A 499 -7.77 10.77 52.97
CA TRP A 499 -7.95 12.15 53.46
C TRP A 499 -6.65 12.86 53.87
N PHE A 500 -6.28 13.91 53.12
CA PHE A 500 -6.15 15.27 53.65
C PHE A 500 -6.28 16.30 52.52
N SER A 501 -7.22 17.22 52.73
CA SER A 501 -7.49 18.44 51.97
C SER A 501 -6.57 19.58 52.40
N SER A 502 -6.26 20.52 51.49
CA SER A 502 -6.39 21.98 51.63
C SER A 502 -5.55 22.67 50.52
N GLY A 503 -5.95 23.77 49.91
CA GLY A 503 -7.12 24.62 50.14
C GLY A 503 -7.49 25.37 48.86
N SER A 504 -8.79 25.54 48.68
CA SER A 504 -9.42 26.49 47.77
C SER A 504 -9.63 27.82 48.50
N THR A 505 -9.42 28.93 47.81
CA THR A 505 -10.05 30.20 48.14
C THR A 505 -11.38 30.29 47.38
N SER A 506 -12.44 30.41 48.16
CA SER A 506 -13.84 30.55 47.77
C SER A 506 -14.18 32.00 47.38
N VAL A 507 -15.04 32.16 46.37
CA VAL A 507 -16.11 33.17 46.40
C VAL A 507 -17.41 32.47 45.98
N GLN A 508 -18.43 32.63 46.82
CA GLN A 508 -19.73 31.97 46.75
C GLN A 508 -20.84 33.03 46.59
N ALA A 509 -22.02 32.54 46.21
CA ALA A 509 -23.36 33.16 46.20
C ALA A 509 -23.79 33.76 44.84
N GLY A 510 -24.98 33.46 44.30
CA GLY A 510 -26.18 32.94 44.95
C GLY A 510 -27.13 32.16 44.02
N GLN A 511 -27.94 31.34 44.67
CA GLN A 511 -29.04 30.52 44.16
C GLN A 511 -30.27 31.36 43.76
N SER A 512 -31.14 30.80 42.91
CA SER A 512 -32.61 30.66 43.06
C SER A 512 -33.23 30.26 41.70
N VAL A 513 -33.71 29.02 41.47
CA VAL A 513 -35.05 28.44 41.78
C VAL A 513 -36.13 28.72 40.71
N LEU A 514 -36.68 27.63 40.15
CA LEU A 514 -38.04 27.37 39.58
C LEU A 514 -37.89 26.41 38.37
N VAL A 515 -38.16 25.09 38.44
CA VAL A 515 -39.42 24.33 38.68
C VAL A 515 -40.45 24.46 37.55
N ALA A 516 -40.85 23.28 37.06
CA ALA A 516 -42.06 22.92 36.30
C ALA A 516 -42.10 23.28 34.80
N SER A 517 -42.73 22.52 33.90
CA SER A 517 -43.28 21.16 33.87
C SER A 517 -43.88 20.97 32.47
N LEU A 518 -43.84 19.73 31.96
CA LEU A 518 -44.90 19.04 31.21
C LEU A 518 -45.44 19.56 29.84
N LEU A 519 -45.31 18.64 28.87
CA LEU A 519 -46.37 18.01 28.06
C LEU A 519 -46.99 18.69 26.81
N LEU A 520 -47.29 17.79 25.87
CA LEU A 520 -48.25 17.83 24.74
C LEU A 520 -47.74 18.56 23.48
N LEU A 521 -47.98 18.12 22.25
CA LEU A 521 -48.72 16.97 21.71
C LEU A 521 -48.37 16.87 20.21
N SER A 522 -48.29 15.64 19.72
CA SER A 522 -48.59 15.24 18.34
C SER A 522 -49.97 15.72 17.87
N ILE A 523 -50.14 15.92 16.56
CA ILE A 523 -51.37 16.06 15.71
C ILE A 523 -51.14 17.24 14.74
N LEU A 524 -51.39 17.26 13.42
CA LEU A 524 -51.90 16.35 12.39
C LEU A 524 -51.74 17.06 11.00
N PHE A 525 -51.68 16.25 9.94
CA PHE A 525 -52.34 16.40 8.62
C PHE A 525 -51.83 17.38 7.52
N PHE A 526 -51.54 16.73 6.36
CA PHE A 526 -51.86 17.08 4.96
C PHE A 526 -51.35 18.39 4.35
N THR A 527 -50.42 18.27 3.39
CA THR A 527 -50.69 18.28 1.93
C THR A 527 -49.60 17.52 1.19
#